data_AF-A0A3D2M386-F1
#
_entry.id   AF-A0A3D2M386-F1
#
_cell.length_a   1.000
_cell.length_b   1.000
_cell.length_c   1.000
_cell.angle_alpha   90.00
_cell.angle_beta   90.00
_cell.angle_gamma   90.00
#
_symmetry.space_group_name_H-M   'P 1'
#
loop_
_entity.id
_entity.type
_entity.pdbx_description
1 polymer ?
#
loop_
_entity_poly.entity_id
_entity_poly.type
_entity_poly.pdbx_seq_one_letter_code
_entity_poly.pdbx_strand_id
1 'polypeptide(L)'
;MTKTTRQGIFQPKTLALAVALGTAAPAYAVNFNIGEIEGQFDSAMSIGASWSTTDRDMDLVGINNGGTGYTQTGDDGRLNFKKGETFSKIFKGVHDLELRYRDSGAFIRGKYWYDFELKDENRLFKDISDSNRKEAAQSSGAEILDAFLYHNYYLGDLPGTVRVGRQVVSWGESTFIGNSINSINPLDAAAFRRPGAEIKEGLIPVNMLYVSQGISDRLSMEAFYQLEWDQTIVDNCGTFFAVDVAQDGCDNNYNVGSPTIAPLQPAAAAFGQGFDVTSEGVVLPRGGDRDARDSGQFGLALRWLGDATEYGAYFMNYHSRTPIVSTQSAGLGTAAVLGNADPLAGDLSGILGQVCGAFGGPEAGCFMDPAYSATASGLAQSVMLGNGQYYLEYP
;
A
#
# COMPACT_ATOMS: atom_id res chain seq x y z
N MET A 1 4.38 -59.18 -14.85
CA MET A 1 3.57 -58.73 -13.70
C MET A 1 3.82 -57.25 -13.50
N THR A 2 2.93 -56.42 -14.02
CA THR A 2 2.89 -54.97 -13.83
C THR A 2 2.30 -54.68 -12.46
N LYS A 3 3.09 -54.08 -11.57
CA LYS A 3 2.64 -53.68 -10.22
C LYS A 3 2.16 -52.24 -10.29
N THR A 4 0.87 -52.04 -10.52
CA THR A 4 0.24 -50.72 -10.50
C THR A 4 -0.02 -50.34 -9.05
N THR A 5 0.82 -49.48 -8.48
CA THR A 5 0.55 -48.82 -7.20
C THR A 5 -0.49 -47.72 -7.43
N ARG A 6 -1.75 -48.00 -7.09
CA ARG A 6 -2.79 -46.97 -6.98
C ARG A 6 -2.50 -46.13 -5.73
N GLN A 7 -2.22 -44.85 -5.91
CA GLN A 7 -2.21 -43.88 -4.81
C GLN A 7 -3.64 -43.74 -4.27
N GLY A 8 -3.77 -43.85 -2.95
CA GLY A 8 -5.04 -43.79 -2.24
C GLY A 8 -5.75 -42.47 -2.50
N ILE A 9 -7.03 -42.59 -2.85
CA ILE A 9 -8.01 -41.52 -2.96
C ILE A 9 -8.08 -40.81 -1.60
N PHE A 10 -7.85 -39.49 -1.60
CA PHE A 10 -8.06 -38.58 -0.49
C PHE A 10 -9.30 -38.97 0.35
N GLN A 11 -9.12 -39.19 1.66
CA GLN A 11 -10.22 -39.23 2.62
C GLN A 11 -10.23 -37.90 3.41
N PRO A 12 -11.04 -36.90 3.01
CA PRO A 12 -11.13 -35.63 3.71
C PRO A 12 -12.19 -35.75 4.80
N LYS A 13 -11.86 -36.25 6.00
CA LYS A 13 -12.91 -36.41 7.04
C LYS A 13 -12.58 -35.95 8.45
N THR A 14 -11.32 -35.70 8.79
CA THR A 14 -10.97 -35.17 10.12
C THR A 14 -10.52 -33.73 10.09
N LEU A 15 -9.67 -33.32 9.13
CA LEU A 15 -9.27 -31.91 9.00
C LEU A 15 -10.43 -31.02 8.53
N ALA A 16 -11.19 -31.46 7.53
CA ALA A 16 -12.36 -30.71 7.05
C ALA A 16 -13.46 -30.59 8.13
N LEU A 17 -13.61 -31.61 8.99
CA LEU A 17 -14.55 -31.59 10.10
C LEU A 17 -14.04 -30.73 11.26
N ALA A 18 -12.74 -30.74 11.55
CA ALA A 18 -12.11 -29.86 12.54
C ALA A 18 -12.14 -28.38 12.11
N VAL A 19 -11.96 -28.10 10.82
CA VAL A 19 -12.14 -26.76 10.25
C VAL A 19 -13.61 -26.34 10.32
N ALA A 20 -14.55 -27.21 9.94
CA ALA A 20 -15.98 -26.92 10.02
C ALA A 20 -16.51 -26.76 11.46
N LEU A 21 -15.89 -27.41 12.45
CA LEU A 21 -16.21 -27.26 13.87
C LEU A 21 -15.51 -26.06 14.52
N GLY A 22 -14.42 -25.55 13.93
CA GLY A 22 -13.70 -24.35 14.40
C GLY A 22 -14.25 -23.03 13.86
N THR A 23 -15.08 -23.03 12.81
CA THR A 23 -15.58 -21.83 12.13
C THR A 23 -16.86 -21.23 12.70
N ALA A 24 -17.30 -21.66 13.89
CA ALA A 24 -18.45 -21.08 14.58
C ALA A 24 -18.07 -20.62 15.99
N ALA A 25 -17.03 -19.78 16.10
CA ALA A 25 -16.87 -18.99 17.31
C ALA A 25 -18.08 -18.03 17.38
N PRO A 26 -18.87 -18.04 18.48
CA PRO A 26 -19.92 -17.04 18.63
C PRO A 26 -19.27 -15.65 18.69
N ALA A 27 -19.84 -14.68 17.96
CA ALA A 27 -19.60 -13.28 18.26
C ALA A 27 -20.13 -13.03 19.68
N TYR A 28 -19.25 -12.64 20.60
CA TYR A 28 -19.66 -12.27 21.95
C TYR A 28 -20.06 -10.80 21.93
N ALA A 29 -21.36 -10.56 22.09
CA ALA A 29 -21.92 -9.25 22.40
C ALA A 29 -22.20 -9.21 23.89
N VAL A 30 -21.57 -8.29 24.62
CA VAL A 30 -21.85 -8.06 26.04
C VAL A 30 -22.51 -6.71 26.18
N ASN A 31 -23.78 -6.73 26.59
CA ASN A 31 -24.50 -5.53 26.99
C ASN A 31 -24.35 -5.33 28.49
N PHE A 32 -24.02 -4.12 28.91
CA PHE A 32 -23.86 -3.75 30.31
C PHE A 32 -24.42 -2.37 30.58
N ASN A 33 -24.80 -2.10 31.83
CA ASN A 33 -25.31 -0.80 32.24
C ASN A 33 -24.46 -0.24 33.39
N ILE A 34 -24.04 1.02 33.27
CA ILE A 34 -23.34 1.77 34.32
C ILE A 34 -24.20 2.98 34.69
N GLY A 35 -25.10 2.80 35.64
CA GLY A 35 -26.10 3.82 35.97
C GLY A 35 -27.06 4.06 34.79
N GLU A 36 -27.03 5.26 34.24
CA GLU A 36 -27.83 5.67 33.06
C GLU A 36 -27.10 5.38 31.72
N ILE A 37 -25.87 4.91 31.74
CA ILE A 37 -25.10 4.60 30.53
C ILE A 37 -25.37 3.16 30.13
N GLU A 38 -25.88 2.96 28.91
CA GLU A 38 -26.01 1.65 28.26
C GLU A 38 -24.74 1.40 27.43
N GLY A 39 -24.05 0.30 27.70
CA GLY A 39 -22.84 -0.10 26.99
C GLY A 39 -23.04 -1.39 26.20
N GLN A 40 -22.50 -1.43 24.99
CA GLN A 40 -22.43 -2.63 24.15
C GLN A 40 -20.98 -2.85 23.74
N PHE A 41 -20.49 -4.07 23.97
CA PHE A 41 -19.16 -4.49 23.53
C PHE A 41 -19.26 -5.73 22.64
N ASP A 42 -18.89 -5.57 21.37
CA ASP A 42 -18.90 -6.63 20.37
C ASP A 42 -17.47 -7.05 20.03
N SER A 43 -17.25 -8.36 19.93
CA SER A 43 -15.93 -8.92 19.60
C SER A 43 -16.02 -9.94 18.48
N ALA A 44 -15.15 -9.76 17.48
CA ALA A 44 -14.94 -10.71 16.40
C ALA A 44 -13.45 -11.09 16.36
N MET A 45 -13.16 -12.39 16.41
CA MET A 45 -11.79 -12.91 16.27
C MET A 45 -11.77 -13.95 15.17
N SER A 46 -10.68 -13.99 14.41
CA SER A 46 -10.50 -14.97 13.35
C SER A 46 -9.06 -15.44 13.26
N ILE A 47 -8.92 -16.69 12.82
CA ILE A 47 -7.65 -17.28 12.39
C ILE A 47 -7.83 -17.75 10.96
N GLY A 48 -6.87 -17.46 10.10
CA GLY A 48 -6.96 -17.81 8.69
C GLY A 48 -5.59 -17.98 8.07
N ALA A 49 -5.56 -18.62 6.91
CA ALA A 49 -4.34 -18.78 6.11
C ALA A 49 -4.67 -18.66 4.62
N SER A 50 -3.69 -18.28 3.82
CA SER A 50 -3.78 -18.22 2.36
C SER A 50 -2.57 -18.85 1.70
N TRP A 51 -2.78 -19.43 0.52
CA TRP A 51 -1.78 -20.19 -0.23
C TRP A 51 -1.64 -19.67 -1.65
N SER A 52 -0.41 -19.65 -2.15
CA SER A 52 -0.16 -19.45 -3.58
C SER A 52 -0.59 -20.69 -4.36
N THR A 53 -1.33 -20.51 -5.46
CA THR A 53 -1.92 -21.65 -6.21
C THR A 53 -1.34 -21.84 -7.61
N THR A 54 -0.67 -20.83 -8.13
CA THR A 54 -0.04 -20.85 -9.46
C THR A 54 1.48 -20.87 -9.31
N ASP A 55 2.21 -21.11 -10.41
CA ASP A 55 3.65 -20.92 -10.47
C ASP A 55 3.96 -19.43 -10.74
N ARG A 56 5.22 -18.99 -10.58
CA ARG A 56 5.57 -17.59 -10.91
C ARG A 56 5.62 -17.43 -12.42
N ASP A 57 5.08 -16.31 -12.91
CA ASP A 57 5.21 -15.96 -14.31
C ASP A 57 6.56 -15.25 -14.50
N MET A 58 7.42 -15.81 -15.36
CA MET A 58 8.76 -15.27 -15.57
C MET A 58 8.72 -13.93 -16.31
N ASP A 59 7.64 -13.63 -17.03
CA ASP A 59 7.43 -12.33 -17.69
C ASP A 59 7.17 -11.21 -16.68
N LEU A 60 6.81 -11.56 -15.43
CA LEU A 60 6.60 -10.64 -14.32
C LEU A 60 7.77 -10.63 -13.33
N VAL A 61 8.81 -11.42 -13.56
CA VAL A 61 10.05 -11.41 -12.77
C VAL A 61 11.08 -10.60 -13.53
N GLY A 62 11.71 -9.63 -12.87
CA GLY A 62 12.68 -8.76 -13.50
C GLY A 62 13.90 -9.52 -14.02
N ILE A 63 14.50 -9.02 -15.10
CA ILE A 63 15.64 -9.67 -15.76
C ILE A 63 16.82 -9.93 -14.82
N ASN A 64 17.12 -9.01 -13.91
CA ASN A 64 18.21 -9.17 -12.94
C ASN A 64 17.87 -10.21 -11.83
N ASN A 65 16.58 -10.54 -11.67
CA ASN A 65 16.09 -11.62 -10.80
C ASN A 65 15.92 -12.96 -11.53
N GLY A 66 16.41 -13.05 -12.78
CA GLY A 66 16.42 -14.28 -13.60
C GLY A 66 15.15 -14.51 -14.43
N GLY A 67 14.26 -13.51 -14.51
CA GLY A 67 13.08 -13.54 -15.38
C GLY A 67 13.28 -12.85 -16.73
N THR A 68 12.16 -12.52 -17.37
CA THR A 68 12.05 -11.84 -18.67
C THR A 68 11.37 -10.47 -18.57
N GLY A 69 10.89 -10.09 -17.38
CA GLY A 69 10.28 -8.80 -17.10
C GLY A 69 11.28 -7.65 -17.10
N TYR A 70 10.79 -6.45 -17.46
CA TYR A 70 11.61 -5.23 -17.54
C TYR A 70 11.86 -4.55 -16.19
N THR A 71 11.09 -4.87 -15.17
CA THR A 71 11.15 -4.24 -13.84
C THR A 71 11.07 -5.28 -12.72
N GLN A 72 11.73 -4.99 -11.60
CA GLN A 72 11.70 -5.76 -10.35
C GLN A 72 10.75 -5.15 -9.31
N THR A 73 10.08 -4.04 -9.61
CA THR A 73 9.32 -3.25 -8.61
C THR A 73 8.05 -3.90 -8.06
N GLY A 74 7.80 -5.18 -8.36
CA GLY A 74 6.63 -5.92 -7.91
C GLY A 74 6.81 -7.43 -8.02
N ASP A 75 8.06 -7.92 -8.08
CA ASP A 75 8.34 -9.34 -8.20
C ASP A 75 8.74 -9.99 -6.87
N ASP A 76 9.07 -9.21 -5.83
CA ASP A 76 9.55 -9.74 -4.54
C ASP A 76 8.54 -10.71 -3.93
N GLY A 77 7.25 -10.37 -3.93
CA GLY A 77 6.18 -11.23 -3.43
C GLY A 77 6.14 -12.58 -4.18
N ARG A 78 6.31 -12.58 -5.49
CA ARG A 78 6.30 -13.82 -6.27
C ARG A 78 7.60 -14.62 -6.12
N LEU A 79 8.70 -13.93 -5.86
CA LEU A 79 10.00 -14.51 -5.55
C LEU A 79 10.02 -15.16 -4.16
N ASN A 80 9.32 -14.55 -3.20
CA ASN A 80 9.22 -14.99 -1.81
C ASN A 80 8.31 -16.20 -1.60
N PHE A 81 7.24 -16.35 -2.39
CA PHE A 81 6.23 -17.40 -2.18
C PHE A 81 6.07 -18.31 -3.40
N LYS A 82 6.44 -19.59 -3.31
CA LYS A 82 6.23 -20.57 -4.38
C LYS A 82 4.79 -21.11 -4.37
N LYS A 83 4.43 -21.74 -5.49
CA LYS A 83 3.19 -22.52 -5.58
C LYS A 83 3.08 -23.52 -4.42
N GLY A 84 1.94 -23.52 -3.76
CA GLY A 84 1.64 -24.41 -2.63
C GLY A 84 2.17 -23.92 -1.28
N GLU A 85 2.98 -22.85 -1.25
CA GLU A 85 3.40 -22.23 0.00
C GLU A 85 2.32 -21.28 0.53
N THR A 86 2.23 -21.20 1.86
CA THR A 86 1.43 -20.19 2.55
C THR A 86 2.04 -18.82 2.36
N PHE A 87 1.22 -17.81 2.09
CA PHE A 87 1.67 -16.42 2.08
C PHE A 87 1.07 -15.56 3.18
N SER A 88 0.17 -16.13 3.96
CA SER A 88 -0.38 -15.53 5.18
C SER A 88 -0.85 -16.64 6.10
N LYS A 89 -0.55 -16.51 7.39
CA LYS A 89 -1.09 -17.32 8.49
C LYS A 89 -1.39 -16.35 9.60
N ILE A 90 -2.62 -15.87 9.67
CA ILE A 90 -2.97 -14.70 10.48
C ILE A 90 -3.94 -15.05 11.60
N PHE A 91 -3.70 -14.46 12.76
CA PHE A 91 -4.70 -14.26 13.81
C PHE A 91 -5.04 -12.78 13.90
N LYS A 92 -6.33 -12.44 14.00
CA LYS A 92 -6.78 -11.07 14.14
C LYS A 92 -8.04 -10.96 14.99
N GLY A 93 -8.21 -9.80 15.61
CA GLY A 93 -9.40 -9.45 16.40
C GLY A 93 -9.85 -8.02 16.14
N VAL A 94 -11.16 -7.82 16.13
CA VAL A 94 -11.80 -6.50 16.05
C VAL A 94 -12.83 -6.39 17.17
N HIS A 95 -12.80 -5.25 17.85
CA HIS A 95 -13.61 -4.98 19.03
C HIS A 95 -14.30 -3.64 18.89
N ASP A 96 -15.61 -3.64 19.06
CA ASP A 96 -16.45 -2.44 19.00
C ASP A 96 -17.00 -2.18 20.41
N LEU A 97 -16.84 -0.95 20.89
CA LEU A 97 -17.42 -0.46 22.13
C LEU A 97 -18.33 0.72 21.81
N GLU A 98 -19.61 0.57 22.12
CA GLU A 98 -20.57 1.67 22.11
C GLU A 98 -21.02 1.98 23.53
N LEU A 99 -21.02 3.27 23.88
CA LEU A 99 -21.57 3.79 25.12
C LEU A 99 -22.66 4.80 24.78
N ARG A 100 -23.87 4.56 25.29
CA ARG A 100 -25.07 5.35 25.01
C ARG A 100 -25.57 6.01 26.28
N TYR A 101 -25.84 7.30 26.20
CA TYR A 101 -26.44 8.09 27.27
C TYR A 101 -27.55 8.97 26.67
N ARG A 102 -28.80 8.55 26.85
CA ARG A 102 -29.98 9.21 26.27
C ARG A 102 -29.82 9.35 24.76
N ASP A 103 -29.82 10.58 24.24
CA ASP A 103 -29.70 10.89 22.82
C ASP A 103 -28.25 11.01 22.33
N SER A 104 -27.26 10.84 23.20
CA SER A 104 -25.83 10.94 22.87
C SER A 104 -25.12 9.60 23.05
N GLY A 105 -24.00 9.43 22.33
CA GLY A 105 -23.16 8.27 22.53
C GLY A 105 -21.72 8.46 22.06
N ALA A 106 -20.90 7.49 22.41
CA ALA A 106 -19.52 7.36 22.00
C ALA A 106 -19.32 5.98 21.37
N PHE A 107 -18.60 5.91 20.26
CA PHE A 107 -18.23 4.67 19.59
C PHE A 107 -16.73 4.59 19.42
N ILE A 108 -16.15 3.44 19.78
CA ILE A 108 -14.74 3.14 19.61
C ILE A 108 -14.61 1.76 18.98
N ARG A 109 -13.78 1.64 17.93
CA ARG A 109 -13.41 0.37 17.31
C ARG A 109 -11.90 0.20 17.35
N GLY A 110 -11.44 -0.95 17.82
CA GLY A 110 -10.03 -1.35 17.78
C GLY A 110 -9.84 -2.63 16.97
N LYS A 111 -8.76 -2.72 16.19
CA LYS A 111 -8.30 -3.96 15.56
C LYS A 111 -6.89 -4.32 16.02
N TYR A 112 -6.56 -5.60 16.01
CA TYR A 112 -5.18 -6.08 16.11
C TYR A 112 -4.99 -7.32 15.24
N TRP A 113 -3.75 -7.57 14.83
CA TRP A 113 -3.41 -8.71 14.00
C TRP A 113 -1.97 -9.17 14.21
N TYR A 114 -1.73 -10.44 13.89
CA TYR A 114 -0.42 -11.06 13.87
C TYR A 114 -0.37 -12.12 12.78
N ASP A 115 0.47 -11.91 11.76
CA ASP A 115 0.70 -12.89 10.69
C ASP A 115 1.98 -13.68 10.94
N PHE A 116 1.84 -14.93 11.37
CA PHE A 116 2.95 -15.85 11.66
C PHE A 116 3.80 -16.16 10.42
N GLU A 117 3.21 -16.18 9.22
CA GLU A 117 3.96 -16.42 7.98
C GLU A 117 4.90 -15.27 7.65
N LEU A 118 4.47 -14.04 7.92
CA LEU A 118 5.22 -12.84 7.57
C LEU A 118 6.17 -12.39 8.70
N LYS A 119 5.85 -12.69 9.97
CA LYS A 119 6.64 -12.29 11.13
C LYS A 119 7.72 -13.27 11.55
N ASP A 120 7.40 -14.56 11.56
CA ASP A 120 8.22 -15.55 12.27
C ASP A 120 9.05 -16.42 11.33
N GLU A 121 8.76 -16.39 10.04
CA GLU A 121 9.38 -17.26 9.05
C GLU A 121 10.22 -16.50 8.03
N ASN A 122 11.36 -17.09 7.68
CA ASN A 122 12.26 -16.51 6.68
C ASN A 122 11.69 -16.66 5.28
N ARG A 123 12.05 -15.72 4.41
CA ARG A 123 11.61 -15.71 3.01
C ARG A 123 12.69 -16.25 2.09
N LEU A 124 12.28 -16.74 0.92
CA LEU A 124 13.18 -17.31 -0.07
C LEU A 124 14.06 -16.27 -0.77
N PHE A 125 13.59 -15.02 -0.86
CA PHE A 125 14.27 -13.96 -1.59
C PHE A 125 14.65 -12.78 -0.69
N LYS A 126 13.65 -12.09 -0.13
CA LYS A 126 13.85 -10.95 0.78
C LYS A 126 12.93 -11.08 1.99
N ASP A 127 13.50 -11.01 3.17
CA ASP A 127 12.72 -11.00 4.41
C ASP A 127 11.84 -9.75 4.50
N ILE A 128 10.66 -9.92 5.07
CA ILE A 128 9.67 -8.85 5.21
C ILE A 128 9.92 -8.13 6.53
N SER A 129 10.03 -6.81 6.47
CA SER A 129 10.29 -5.96 7.62
C SER A 129 9.11 -5.03 7.90
N ASP A 130 8.83 -4.82 9.18
CA ASP A 130 7.85 -3.82 9.64
C ASP A 130 8.52 -2.49 10.00
N SER A 131 9.85 -2.39 9.88
CA SER A 131 10.58 -1.16 10.19
C SER A 131 10.18 -0.04 9.23
N ASN A 132 9.83 1.12 9.81
CA ASN A 132 9.42 2.34 9.10
C ASN A 132 8.23 2.14 8.15
N ARG A 133 7.37 1.14 8.40
CA ARG A 133 6.13 0.93 7.63
C ARG A 133 4.96 1.61 8.32
N LYS A 134 3.98 2.07 7.53
CA LYS A 134 2.66 2.42 8.08
C LYS A 134 2.11 1.25 8.88
N GLU A 135 1.57 1.52 10.06
CA GLU A 135 1.14 0.49 11.00
C GLU A 135 0.21 -0.53 10.34
N ALA A 136 -0.85 -0.07 9.66
CA ALA A 136 -1.76 -0.90 8.88
C ALA A 136 -1.09 -1.84 7.85
N ALA A 137 0.07 -1.50 7.29
CA ALA A 137 0.79 -2.34 6.33
C ALA A 137 1.68 -3.38 7.02
N GLN A 138 1.94 -3.27 8.32
CA GLN A 138 2.82 -4.18 9.05
C GLN A 138 2.24 -5.60 9.12
N SER A 139 3.12 -6.57 9.30
CA SER A 139 2.81 -7.99 9.44
C SER A 139 2.13 -8.31 10.77
N SER A 140 2.32 -7.46 11.78
CA SER A 140 1.56 -7.45 13.03
C SER A 140 1.36 -6.02 13.52
N GLY A 141 0.25 -5.74 14.20
CA GLY A 141 -0.01 -4.40 14.74
C GLY A 141 -1.34 -4.31 15.48
N ALA A 142 -1.65 -3.13 16.00
CA ALA A 142 -2.93 -2.84 16.62
C ALA A 142 -3.32 -1.38 16.41
N GLU A 143 -4.52 -1.13 15.91
CA GLU A 143 -4.99 0.22 15.57
C GLU A 143 -6.35 0.51 16.19
N ILE A 144 -6.54 1.75 16.63
CA ILE A 144 -7.88 2.30 16.81
C ILE A 144 -8.36 2.79 15.45
N LEU A 145 -9.46 2.20 14.99
CA LEU A 145 -10.16 2.57 13.78
C LEU A 145 -11.10 3.74 14.10
N ASP A 146 -12.38 3.45 14.28
CA ASP A 146 -13.39 4.47 14.57
C ASP A 146 -13.27 4.93 16.02
N ALA A 147 -13.40 6.24 16.25
CA ALA A 147 -13.45 6.87 17.55
C ALA A 147 -14.21 8.19 17.42
N PHE A 148 -15.52 8.16 17.65
CA PHE A 148 -16.38 9.34 17.47
C PHE A 148 -17.45 9.47 18.54
N LEU A 149 -17.90 10.71 18.73
CA LEU A 149 -19.08 11.05 19.52
C LEU A 149 -20.24 11.35 18.58
N TYR A 150 -21.45 11.02 19.01
CA TYR A 150 -22.66 11.35 18.28
C TYR A 150 -23.73 11.94 19.21
N HIS A 151 -24.63 12.73 18.61
CA HIS A 151 -25.83 13.23 19.27
C HIS A 151 -26.99 13.22 18.29
N ASN A 152 -28.10 12.61 18.70
CA ASN A 152 -29.35 12.58 17.98
C ASN A 152 -30.25 13.70 18.49
N TYR A 153 -31.00 14.32 17.58
CA TYR A 153 -31.89 15.42 17.88
C TYR A 153 -33.09 15.42 16.93
N TYR A 154 -34.06 16.28 17.22
CA TYR A 154 -35.23 16.49 16.37
C TYR A 154 -35.37 17.99 16.04
N LEU A 155 -35.61 18.29 14.76
CA LEU A 155 -36.05 19.61 14.30
C LEU A 155 -37.53 19.53 13.95
N GLY A 156 -38.39 19.95 14.88
CA GLY A 156 -39.81 19.61 14.82
C GLY A 156 -39.98 18.10 14.98
N ASP A 157 -40.64 17.45 14.03
CA ASP A 157 -40.81 16.00 14.00
C ASP A 157 -39.74 15.28 13.17
N LEU A 158 -38.75 16.01 12.64
CA LEU A 158 -37.75 15.49 11.72
C LEU A 158 -36.46 15.10 12.45
N PRO A 159 -36.02 13.83 12.36
CA PRO A 159 -34.82 13.38 13.06
C PRO A 159 -33.54 13.91 12.42
N GLY A 160 -32.53 14.14 13.25
CA GLY A 160 -31.19 14.51 12.83
C GLY A 160 -30.13 13.88 13.74
N THR A 161 -28.91 13.75 13.20
CA THR A 161 -27.75 13.24 13.92
C THR A 161 -26.53 14.05 13.56
N VAL A 162 -25.73 14.41 14.56
CA VAL A 162 -24.38 14.96 14.38
C VAL A 162 -23.35 13.96 14.89
N ARG A 163 -22.21 13.87 14.20
CA ARG A 163 -21.06 13.05 14.62
C ARG A 163 -19.77 13.84 14.49
N VAL A 164 -18.86 13.65 15.44
CA VAL A 164 -17.52 14.25 15.44
C VAL A 164 -16.48 13.25 15.90
N GLY A 165 -15.36 13.18 15.18
CA GLY A 165 -14.25 12.28 15.47
C GLY A 165 -13.90 11.42 14.27
N ARG A 166 -13.09 10.38 14.50
CA ARG A 166 -12.62 9.43 13.49
C ARG A 166 -13.74 8.47 13.16
N GLN A 167 -14.21 8.49 11.92
CA GLN A 167 -15.37 7.68 11.51
C GLN A 167 -15.30 7.37 10.02
N VAL A 168 -16.00 6.32 9.62
CA VAL A 168 -16.26 5.98 8.21
C VAL A 168 -17.64 6.49 7.80
N VAL A 169 -17.71 7.11 6.61
CA VAL A 169 -18.98 7.54 5.98
C VAL A 169 -19.08 6.89 4.60
N SER A 170 -20.13 6.13 4.35
CA SER A 170 -20.36 5.46 3.06
C SER A 170 -21.63 5.97 2.40
N TRP A 171 -21.52 6.47 1.17
CA TRP A 171 -22.65 7.00 0.40
C TRP A 171 -23.06 6.15 -0.80
N GLY A 172 -22.27 5.13 -1.14
CA GLY A 172 -22.60 4.14 -2.16
C GLY A 172 -22.28 2.72 -1.73
N GLU A 173 -22.69 1.76 -2.55
CA GLU A 173 -22.50 0.32 -2.31
C GLU A 173 -21.35 -0.28 -3.13
N SER A 174 -20.82 0.45 -4.11
CA SER A 174 -19.76 -0.07 -4.98
C SER A 174 -18.41 0.02 -4.29
N THR A 175 -17.82 -1.14 -4.02
CA THR A 175 -16.40 -1.30 -3.65
C THR A 175 -15.50 -1.60 -4.86
N PHE A 176 -16.11 -1.86 -6.03
CA PHE A 176 -15.41 -2.30 -7.24
C PHE A 176 -14.98 -1.16 -8.16
N ILE A 177 -15.70 -0.04 -8.15
CA ILE A 177 -15.38 1.14 -8.97
C ILE A 177 -14.63 2.14 -8.09
N GLY A 178 -13.30 2.18 -8.24
CA GLY A 178 -12.46 3.21 -7.63
C GLY A 178 -12.82 4.62 -8.14
N ASN A 179 -12.55 5.65 -7.33
CA ASN A 179 -12.85 7.06 -7.62
C ASN A 179 -14.35 7.40 -7.79
N SER A 180 -15.24 6.58 -7.22
CA SER A 180 -16.68 6.85 -7.15
C SER A 180 -17.05 7.65 -5.89
N ILE A 181 -18.35 7.80 -5.59
CA ILE A 181 -18.85 8.48 -4.39
C ILE A 181 -18.40 7.82 -3.07
N ASN A 182 -17.89 6.59 -3.13
CA ASN A 182 -17.25 5.91 -1.99
C ASN A 182 -15.80 6.32 -1.75
N SER A 183 -15.29 7.35 -2.42
CA SER A 183 -13.95 7.90 -2.21
C SER A 183 -13.86 8.82 -0.99
N ILE A 184 -14.79 8.71 -0.03
CA ILE A 184 -14.78 9.51 1.20
C ILE A 184 -13.68 8.99 2.14
N ASN A 185 -13.55 7.68 2.25
CA ASN A 185 -12.64 7.04 3.20
C ASN A 185 -11.42 6.47 2.45
N PRO A 186 -10.20 6.66 2.96
CA PRO A 186 -9.04 5.90 2.51
C PRO A 186 -9.24 4.40 2.73
N LEU A 187 -8.52 3.59 1.95
CA LEU A 187 -8.61 2.13 2.02
C LEU A 187 -7.34 1.53 2.64
N ASP A 188 -7.50 0.43 3.36
CA ASP A 188 -6.41 -0.45 3.77
C ASP A 188 -6.42 -1.69 2.87
N ALA A 189 -5.66 -1.63 1.78
CA ALA A 189 -5.60 -2.73 0.81
C ALA A 189 -4.96 -3.99 1.41
N ALA A 190 -4.00 -3.81 2.32
CA ALA A 190 -3.37 -4.91 3.04
C ALA A 190 -4.40 -5.64 3.91
N ALA A 191 -5.27 -4.91 4.64
CA ALA A 191 -6.34 -5.52 5.41
C ALA A 191 -7.33 -6.32 4.54
N PHE A 192 -7.72 -5.81 3.38
CA PHE A 192 -8.63 -6.53 2.47
C PHE A 192 -8.05 -7.82 1.89
N ARG A 193 -6.71 -7.93 1.82
CA ARG A 193 -6.00 -9.10 1.30
C ARG A 193 -5.67 -10.14 2.38
N ARG A 194 -5.89 -9.80 3.66
CA ARG A 194 -5.74 -10.75 4.77
C ARG A 194 -6.89 -11.78 4.79
N PRO A 195 -6.61 -13.05 5.11
CA PRO A 195 -7.64 -14.06 5.34
C PRO A 195 -8.72 -13.57 6.33
N GLY A 196 -10.00 -13.75 5.96
CA GLY A 196 -11.13 -13.38 6.82
C GLY A 196 -11.39 -11.87 6.94
N ALA A 197 -10.87 -11.04 6.01
CA ALA A 197 -11.09 -9.59 5.97
C ALA A 197 -12.58 -9.20 6.07
N GLU A 198 -12.90 -8.30 7.00
CA GLU A 198 -14.19 -7.62 7.07
C GLU A 198 -14.11 -6.24 6.43
N ILE A 199 -15.23 -5.74 5.91
CA ILE A 199 -15.28 -4.39 5.29
C ILE A 199 -14.83 -3.32 6.28
N LYS A 200 -15.21 -3.46 7.56
CA LYS A 200 -14.88 -2.51 8.62
C LYS A 200 -13.39 -2.41 8.95
N GLU A 201 -12.57 -3.37 8.52
CA GLU A 201 -11.12 -3.34 8.73
C GLU A 201 -10.37 -2.67 7.56
N GLY A 202 -10.98 -2.69 6.37
CA GLY A 202 -10.40 -2.19 5.13
C GLY A 202 -10.76 -0.73 4.81
N LEU A 203 -11.65 -0.10 5.58
CA LEU A 203 -11.96 1.33 5.48
C LEU A 203 -11.24 2.06 6.62
N ILE A 204 -10.38 3.02 6.27
CA ILE A 204 -9.60 3.80 7.23
C ILE A 204 -10.46 4.98 7.72
N PRO A 205 -10.78 5.06 9.02
CA PRO A 205 -11.58 6.15 9.55
C PRO A 205 -10.75 7.42 9.69
N VAL A 206 -11.30 8.53 9.21
CA VAL A 206 -10.65 9.84 9.29
C VAL A 206 -11.46 10.80 10.14
N ASN A 207 -10.78 11.73 10.79
CA ASN A 207 -11.39 12.71 11.67
C ASN A 207 -12.25 13.69 10.87
N MET A 208 -13.54 13.75 11.17
CA MET A 208 -14.49 14.58 10.44
C MET A 208 -15.66 15.05 11.30
N LEU A 209 -16.28 16.13 10.85
CA LEU A 209 -17.63 16.52 11.22
C LEU A 209 -18.60 15.89 10.23
N TYR A 210 -19.67 15.29 10.74
CA TYR A 210 -20.73 14.71 9.92
C TYR A 210 -22.11 15.11 10.45
N VAL A 211 -23.02 15.41 9.54
CA VAL A 211 -24.42 15.73 9.83
C VAL A 211 -25.32 14.87 8.94
N SER A 212 -26.41 14.37 9.50
CA SER A 212 -27.54 13.83 8.77
C SER A 212 -28.81 14.48 9.29
N GLN A 213 -29.69 14.92 8.39
CA GLN A 213 -30.92 15.61 8.74
C GLN A 213 -32.06 15.22 7.80
N GLY A 214 -33.19 14.81 8.37
CA GLY A 214 -34.45 14.76 7.65
C GLY A 214 -34.93 16.18 7.32
N ILE A 215 -35.11 16.49 6.04
CA ILE A 215 -35.66 17.78 5.58
C ILE A 215 -37.19 17.69 5.46
N SER A 216 -37.71 16.51 5.15
CA SER A 216 -39.14 16.14 5.19
C SER A 216 -39.29 14.63 5.34
N ASP A 217 -40.52 14.12 5.37
CA ASP A 217 -40.81 12.68 5.42
C ASP A 217 -40.22 11.87 4.25
N ARG A 218 -39.81 12.55 3.17
CA ARG A 218 -39.32 11.92 1.94
C ARG A 218 -37.95 12.44 1.51
N LEU A 219 -37.40 13.47 2.14
CA LEU A 219 -36.15 14.10 1.75
C LEU A 219 -35.20 14.14 2.93
N SER A 220 -33.98 13.64 2.75
CA SER A 220 -32.90 13.77 3.72
C SER A 220 -31.65 14.38 3.09
N MET A 221 -30.84 14.98 3.95
CA MET A 221 -29.56 15.57 3.62
C MET A 221 -28.48 14.99 4.52
N GLU A 222 -27.34 14.65 3.94
CA GLU A 222 -26.12 14.32 4.67
C GLU A 222 -25.00 15.25 4.24
N ALA A 223 -24.15 15.67 5.17
CA ALA A 223 -22.98 16.46 4.86
C ALA A 223 -21.80 16.04 5.74
N PHE A 224 -20.59 16.13 5.19
CA PHE A 224 -19.37 15.95 5.97
C PHE A 224 -18.34 17.04 5.66
N TYR A 225 -17.46 17.27 6.63
CA TYR A 225 -16.25 18.06 6.48
C TYR A 225 -15.11 17.32 7.19
N GLN A 226 -14.10 16.88 6.43
CA GLN A 226 -12.93 16.20 6.99
C GLN A 226 -11.95 17.22 7.55
N LEU A 227 -11.43 16.90 8.74
CA LEU A 227 -10.48 17.72 9.48
C LEU A 227 -9.03 17.29 9.22
N GLU A 228 -8.85 16.08 8.71
CA GLU A 228 -7.56 15.51 8.34
C GLU A 228 -7.66 14.80 6.99
N TRP A 229 -6.55 14.75 6.28
CA TRP A 229 -6.36 13.86 5.13
C TRP A 229 -5.58 12.63 5.57
N ASP A 230 -5.88 11.49 4.95
CA ASP A 230 -5.12 10.26 5.16
C ASP A 230 -5.03 9.48 3.84
N GLN A 231 -3.97 8.70 3.70
CA GLN A 231 -3.63 7.96 2.49
C GLN A 231 -4.23 6.55 2.46
N THR A 232 -4.40 6.02 1.26
CA THR A 232 -4.66 4.59 1.06
C THR A 232 -3.41 3.80 1.38
N ILE A 233 -3.54 2.81 2.25
CA ILE A 233 -2.46 1.93 2.63
C ILE A 233 -2.35 0.79 1.64
N VAL A 234 -1.17 0.65 1.04
CA VAL A 234 -0.80 -0.46 0.15
C VAL A 234 -0.06 -1.56 0.92
N ASP A 235 0.03 -2.75 0.36
CA ASP A 235 0.75 -3.85 0.99
C ASP A 235 2.25 -3.54 1.20
N ASN A 236 2.79 -4.07 2.29
CA ASN A 236 4.20 -4.01 2.65
C ASN A 236 5.07 -4.71 1.57
N CYS A 237 6.20 -4.11 1.18
CA CYS A 237 7.07 -4.71 0.16
C CYS A 237 7.56 -6.12 0.52
N GLY A 238 7.67 -6.97 -0.49
CA GLY A 238 7.98 -8.38 -0.34
C GLY A 238 6.80 -9.27 0.05
N THR A 239 5.65 -8.71 0.44
CA THR A 239 4.42 -9.50 0.66
C THR A 239 3.78 -9.91 -0.67
N PHE A 240 2.87 -10.88 -0.64
CA PHE A 240 2.39 -11.58 -1.84
C PHE A 240 1.77 -10.69 -2.93
N PHE A 241 1.11 -9.60 -2.52
CA PHE A 241 0.43 -8.68 -3.44
C PHE A 241 1.08 -7.30 -3.51
N ALA A 242 2.32 -7.18 -3.03
CA ALA A 242 3.03 -5.92 -2.93
C ALA A 242 3.36 -5.32 -4.30
N VAL A 243 3.43 -3.99 -4.30
CA VAL A 243 4.28 -3.25 -5.24
C VAL A 243 5.44 -2.73 -4.41
N ASP A 244 6.64 -3.22 -4.69
CA ASP A 244 7.77 -3.18 -3.77
C ASP A 244 8.33 -1.77 -3.53
N VAL A 245 7.88 -0.79 -4.31
CA VAL A 245 8.27 0.61 -4.23
C VAL A 245 7.16 1.52 -3.68
N ALA A 246 5.97 1.00 -3.36
CA ALA A 246 4.81 1.83 -3.07
C ALA A 246 4.52 2.04 -1.58
N GLN A 247 5.12 1.28 -0.67
CA GLN A 247 4.87 1.47 0.77
C GLN A 247 6.01 2.29 1.42
N ASP A 248 5.69 3.07 2.45
CA ASP A 248 6.67 3.73 3.31
C ASP A 248 7.71 2.73 3.81
N GLY A 249 8.98 3.14 3.90
CA GLY A 249 10.07 2.29 4.40
C GLY A 249 10.55 1.21 3.42
N CYS A 250 10.04 1.19 2.18
CA CYS A 250 10.56 0.35 1.09
C CYS A 250 11.59 1.11 0.24
N ASP A 251 12.61 1.66 0.92
CA ASP A 251 13.44 2.74 0.36
C ASP A 251 14.42 2.28 -0.73
N ASN A 252 14.80 1.00 -0.73
CA ASN A 252 15.86 0.45 -1.59
C ASN A 252 15.35 -0.50 -2.69
N ASN A 253 14.03 -0.56 -2.90
CA ASN A 253 13.42 -1.56 -3.77
C ASN A 253 13.20 -1.09 -5.21
N TYR A 254 13.46 0.19 -5.51
CA TYR A 254 13.44 0.68 -6.88
C TYR A 254 14.81 0.53 -7.52
N ASN A 255 15.05 -0.62 -8.13
CA ASN A 255 16.29 -0.94 -8.82
C ASN A 255 16.07 -0.92 -10.34
N VAL A 256 16.99 -0.32 -11.09
CA VAL A 256 16.90 -0.19 -12.56
C VAL A 256 18.28 -0.33 -13.21
N GLY A 257 18.30 -0.63 -14.51
CA GLY A 257 19.56 -0.79 -15.25
C GLY A 257 20.31 -2.08 -14.90
N SER A 258 21.62 -2.10 -15.16
CA SER A 258 22.46 -3.30 -14.99
C SER A 258 23.34 -3.22 -13.74
N PRO A 259 23.41 -4.29 -12.92
CA PRO A 259 24.31 -4.35 -11.76
C PRO A 259 25.80 -4.40 -12.16
N THR A 260 26.10 -4.67 -13.43
CA THR A 260 27.48 -4.75 -13.95
C THR A 260 28.24 -3.42 -13.89
N ILE A 261 27.54 -2.31 -13.65
CA ILE A 261 28.11 -0.97 -13.50
C ILE A 261 28.78 -0.73 -12.13
N ALA A 262 28.57 -1.61 -11.15
CA ALA A 262 29.10 -1.47 -9.79
C ALA A 262 30.61 -1.11 -9.71
N PRO A 263 31.52 -1.68 -10.53
CA PRO A 263 32.94 -1.32 -10.50
C PRO A 263 33.24 0.16 -10.79
N LEU A 264 32.29 0.90 -11.39
CA LEU A 264 32.45 2.32 -11.73
C LEU A 264 31.86 3.28 -10.69
N GLN A 265 31.23 2.77 -9.62
CA GLN A 265 30.77 3.60 -8.50
C GLN A 265 31.88 4.51 -7.93
N PRO A 266 33.13 4.05 -7.70
CA PRO A 266 34.18 4.90 -7.16
C PRO A 266 34.56 6.06 -8.09
N ALA A 267 34.44 5.86 -9.42
CA ALA A 267 34.74 6.91 -10.38
C ALA A 267 33.72 8.06 -10.26
N ALA A 268 32.43 7.76 -10.13
CA ALA A 268 31.41 8.79 -9.96
C ALA A 268 31.45 9.43 -8.54
N ALA A 269 31.72 8.63 -7.51
CA ALA A 269 31.87 9.11 -6.14
C ALA A 269 33.04 10.10 -5.99
N ALA A 270 34.14 9.92 -6.73
CA ALA A 270 35.27 10.86 -6.75
C ALA A 270 34.89 12.28 -7.21
N PHE A 271 33.79 12.43 -7.95
CA PHE A 271 33.22 13.71 -8.36
C PHE A 271 32.01 14.14 -7.52
N GLY A 272 31.74 13.47 -6.39
CA GLY A 272 30.59 13.74 -5.54
C GLY A 272 29.25 13.36 -6.18
N GLN A 273 29.25 12.48 -7.19
CA GLN A 273 28.05 11.96 -7.87
C GLN A 273 27.93 10.45 -7.64
N GLY A 274 28.04 10.03 -6.37
CA GLY A 274 27.91 8.63 -6.00
C GLY A 274 26.53 8.07 -6.37
N PHE A 275 26.45 6.75 -6.50
CA PHE A 275 25.20 6.01 -6.68
C PHE A 275 25.36 4.60 -6.09
N ASP A 276 24.24 3.99 -5.70
CA ASP A 276 24.22 2.65 -5.13
C ASP A 276 23.82 1.60 -6.16
N VAL A 277 24.40 0.40 -6.03
CA VAL A 277 24.15 -0.73 -6.91
C VAL A 277 23.95 -1.97 -6.05
N THR A 278 22.85 -2.69 -6.29
CA THR A 278 22.55 -4.00 -5.71
C THR A 278 22.72 -5.07 -6.77
N SER A 279 22.47 -6.34 -6.42
CA SER A 279 22.36 -7.41 -7.43
C SER A 279 21.21 -7.17 -8.43
N GLU A 280 20.24 -6.33 -8.08
CA GLU A 280 19.04 -6.06 -8.87
C GLU A 280 19.19 -4.86 -9.80
N GLY A 281 20.26 -4.08 -9.67
CA GLY A 281 20.55 -2.92 -10.51
C GLY A 281 21.02 -1.70 -9.73
N VAL A 282 20.95 -0.54 -10.37
CA VAL A 282 21.21 0.77 -9.75
C VAL A 282 19.99 1.16 -8.93
N VAL A 283 20.21 1.55 -7.68
CA VAL A 283 19.14 2.03 -6.80
C VAL A 283 18.74 3.44 -7.24
N LEU A 284 17.44 3.65 -7.51
CA LEU A 284 16.83 4.97 -7.58
C LEU A 284 16.41 5.35 -6.16
N PRO A 285 17.02 6.36 -5.52
CA PRO A 285 16.72 6.70 -4.13
C PRO A 285 15.26 7.09 -3.92
N ARG A 286 14.68 6.71 -2.78
CA ARG A 286 13.36 7.18 -2.36
C ARG A 286 13.48 8.55 -1.67
N GLY A 287 12.75 9.53 -2.18
CA GLY A 287 12.51 10.82 -1.54
C GLY A 287 11.29 10.79 -0.61
N GLY A 288 11.05 11.88 0.12
CA GLY A 288 9.86 12.02 0.94
C GLY A 288 8.58 12.12 0.10
N ASP A 289 7.53 11.43 0.56
CA ASP A 289 6.21 11.49 -0.06
C ASP A 289 5.60 12.90 0.00
N ARG A 290 4.71 13.19 -0.94
CA ARG A 290 3.99 14.46 -1.08
C ARG A 290 2.52 14.26 -0.77
N ASP A 291 2.22 14.42 0.52
CA ASP A 291 0.86 14.30 1.05
C ASP A 291 -0.03 15.47 0.58
N ALA A 292 -1.32 15.19 0.46
CA ALA A 292 -2.30 16.23 0.23
C ALA A 292 -2.55 17.06 1.50
N ARG A 293 -3.16 18.22 1.34
CA ARG A 293 -3.54 19.06 2.48
C ARG A 293 -4.73 18.46 3.24
N ASP A 294 -4.74 18.63 4.56
CA ASP A 294 -5.86 18.19 5.41
C ASP A 294 -7.20 18.87 5.08
N SER A 295 -7.15 20.12 4.64
CA SER A 295 -8.33 20.98 4.48
C SER A 295 -8.95 20.96 3.08
N GLY A 296 -10.22 21.39 3.02
CA GLY A 296 -10.98 21.52 1.78
C GLY A 296 -11.66 20.23 1.33
N GLN A 297 -11.75 19.24 2.21
CA GLN A 297 -12.41 17.96 1.92
C GLN A 297 -13.80 17.93 2.53
N PHE A 298 -14.84 17.91 1.69
CA PHE A 298 -16.22 17.98 2.13
C PHE A 298 -17.16 17.33 1.12
N GLY A 299 -18.37 17.03 1.55
CA GLY A 299 -19.40 16.52 0.67
C GLY A 299 -20.80 16.90 1.13
N LEU A 300 -21.73 16.81 0.18
CA LEU A 300 -23.16 16.95 0.38
C LEU A 300 -23.87 15.82 -0.37
N ALA A 301 -24.81 15.16 0.29
CA ALA A 301 -25.72 14.20 -0.30
C ALA A 301 -27.17 14.59 -0.01
N LEU A 302 -28.02 14.44 -1.01
CA LEU A 302 -29.47 14.55 -0.89
C LEU A 302 -30.10 13.24 -1.35
N ARG A 303 -30.99 12.69 -0.52
CA ARG A 303 -31.74 11.47 -0.85
C ARG A 303 -33.23 11.77 -0.81
N TRP A 304 -33.92 11.51 -1.90
CA TRP A 304 -35.35 11.70 -2.04
C TRP A 304 -36.06 10.38 -2.35
N LEU A 305 -36.97 9.99 -1.46
CA LEU A 305 -37.78 8.78 -1.55
C LEU A 305 -39.09 9.08 -2.28
N GLY A 306 -39.13 8.73 -3.57
CA GLY A 306 -40.35 8.65 -4.37
C GLY A 306 -41.24 7.47 -3.95
N ASP A 307 -42.32 7.22 -4.68
CA ASP A 307 -43.27 6.15 -4.33
C ASP A 307 -42.71 4.73 -4.56
N ALA A 308 -41.83 4.57 -5.55
CA ALA A 308 -41.19 3.28 -5.90
C ALA A 308 -39.73 3.46 -6.34
N THR A 309 -39.14 4.63 -6.08
CA THR A 309 -37.81 4.99 -6.60
C THR A 309 -37.12 5.90 -5.60
N GLU A 310 -35.83 5.67 -5.38
CA GLU A 310 -34.96 6.57 -4.63
C GLU A 310 -34.11 7.38 -5.61
N TYR A 311 -34.06 8.69 -5.40
CA TYR A 311 -33.21 9.60 -6.14
C TYR A 311 -32.11 10.11 -5.21
N GLY A 312 -30.84 9.91 -5.59
CA GLY A 312 -29.69 10.43 -4.88
C GLY A 312 -28.96 11.49 -5.70
N ALA A 313 -28.67 12.65 -5.09
CA ALA A 313 -27.79 13.66 -5.65
C ALA A 313 -26.60 13.85 -4.72
N TYR A 314 -25.39 13.80 -5.29
CA TYR A 314 -24.15 13.77 -4.53
C TYR A 314 -23.15 14.79 -5.07
N PHE A 315 -22.47 15.47 -4.17
CA PHE A 315 -21.34 16.35 -4.47
C PHE A 315 -20.24 16.10 -3.44
N MET A 316 -19.00 15.95 -3.91
CA MET A 316 -17.85 15.85 -3.02
C MET A 316 -16.64 16.58 -3.62
N ASN A 317 -15.87 17.24 -2.76
CA ASN A 317 -14.54 17.72 -3.05
C ASN A 317 -13.56 16.97 -2.13
N TYR A 318 -12.58 16.28 -2.70
CA TYR A 318 -11.60 15.49 -1.97
C TYR A 318 -10.23 15.56 -2.65
N HIS A 319 -9.15 15.29 -1.92
CA HIS A 319 -7.81 15.10 -2.50
C HIS A 319 -7.56 13.63 -2.74
N SER A 320 -6.78 13.27 -3.76
CA SER A 320 -6.47 11.85 -4.03
C SER A 320 -5.93 11.18 -2.76
N ARG A 321 -6.38 9.96 -2.49
CA ARG A 321 -5.83 9.12 -1.42
C ARG A 321 -5.04 7.95 -1.98
N THR A 322 -5.05 7.76 -3.30
CA THR A 322 -4.31 6.70 -3.97
C THR A 322 -2.94 7.24 -4.37
N PRO A 323 -1.84 6.55 -4.04
CA PRO A 323 -0.51 7.01 -4.38
C PRO A 323 -0.27 6.98 -5.88
N ILE A 324 0.49 7.96 -6.36
CA ILE A 324 1.10 7.95 -7.69
C ILE A 324 2.60 7.91 -7.50
N VAL A 325 3.26 6.93 -8.16
CA VAL A 325 4.72 6.86 -8.19
C VAL A 325 5.24 7.91 -9.17
N SER A 326 5.95 8.91 -8.66
CA SER A 326 6.54 9.98 -9.43
C SER A 326 8.05 9.97 -9.30
N THR A 327 8.74 10.45 -10.34
CA THR A 327 10.20 10.48 -10.39
C THR A 327 10.70 11.89 -10.68
N GLN A 328 11.85 12.22 -10.11
CA GLN A 328 12.58 13.43 -10.38
C GLN A 328 13.99 13.05 -10.82
N SER A 329 14.36 13.44 -12.04
CA SER A 329 15.71 13.25 -12.55
C SER A 329 16.71 14.15 -11.81
N ALA A 330 17.98 13.74 -11.82
CA ALA A 330 19.07 14.56 -11.30
C ALA A 330 19.12 15.93 -12.01
N GLY A 331 19.62 16.94 -11.29
CA GLY A 331 19.71 18.31 -11.79
C GLY A 331 20.80 18.53 -12.84
N LEU A 332 20.79 19.71 -13.47
CA LEU A 332 21.79 20.11 -14.47
C LEU A 332 23.23 20.11 -13.93
N GLY A 333 23.43 20.26 -12.61
CA GLY A 333 24.74 20.15 -11.97
C GLY A 333 25.34 18.75 -12.12
N THR A 334 24.57 17.70 -11.85
CA THR A 334 24.97 16.30 -12.06
C THR A 334 25.30 16.04 -13.53
N ALA A 335 24.46 16.52 -14.45
CA ALA A 335 24.69 16.39 -15.89
C ALA A 335 25.98 17.11 -16.34
N ALA A 336 26.32 18.26 -15.76
CA ALA A 336 27.56 18.96 -16.07
C ALA A 336 28.80 18.20 -15.57
N VAL A 337 28.71 17.53 -14.42
CA VAL A 337 29.82 16.77 -13.81
C VAL A 337 30.09 15.45 -14.55
N LEU A 338 29.09 14.86 -15.21
CA LEU A 338 29.30 13.74 -16.12
C LEU A 338 30.33 14.06 -17.20
N GLY A 339 30.35 15.32 -17.64
CA GLY A 339 31.24 15.81 -18.69
C GLY A 339 30.77 15.41 -20.08
N ASN A 340 31.52 15.85 -21.09
CA ASN A 340 31.15 15.61 -22.48
C ASN A 340 31.48 14.17 -22.91
N ALA A 341 30.52 13.52 -23.56
CA ALA A 341 30.66 12.19 -24.16
C ALA A 341 30.91 12.25 -25.68
N ASP A 342 31.05 13.44 -26.27
CA ASP A 342 31.32 13.61 -27.69
C ASP A 342 32.63 14.40 -27.92
N PRO A 343 33.70 13.75 -28.39
CA PRO A 343 34.97 14.40 -28.66
C PRO A 343 34.90 15.39 -29.83
N LEU A 344 33.87 15.29 -30.69
CA LEU A 344 33.60 16.26 -31.76
C LEU A 344 33.11 17.61 -31.19
N ALA A 345 32.65 17.62 -29.94
CA ALA A 345 32.28 18.81 -29.18
C ALA A 345 33.39 19.30 -28.22
N GLY A 346 34.55 18.61 -28.13
CA GLY A 346 35.73 19.01 -27.35
C GLY A 346 36.40 17.85 -26.57
N ASP A 347 37.52 18.11 -25.89
CA ASP A 347 38.23 17.09 -25.08
C ASP A 347 37.31 16.45 -24.02
N LEU A 348 37.55 15.17 -23.73
CA LEU A 348 36.77 14.45 -22.73
C LEU A 348 37.03 15.00 -21.34
N SER A 349 35.95 15.13 -20.57
CA SER A 349 35.99 15.77 -19.26
C SER A 349 35.05 15.07 -18.29
N GLY A 350 35.12 15.46 -17.01
CA GLY A 350 34.27 14.92 -15.96
C GLY A 350 34.47 13.43 -15.74
N ILE A 351 33.40 12.79 -15.26
CA ILE A 351 33.40 11.36 -14.93
C ILE A 351 33.71 10.51 -16.18
N LEU A 352 33.11 10.83 -17.33
CA LEU A 352 33.26 10.04 -18.55
C LEU A 352 34.68 10.12 -19.14
N GLY A 353 35.34 11.27 -19.03
CA GLY A 353 36.75 11.44 -19.40
C GLY A 353 37.69 10.64 -18.50
N GLN A 354 37.49 10.66 -17.18
CA GLN A 354 38.30 9.85 -16.25
C GLN A 354 38.18 8.36 -16.56
N VAL A 355 36.97 7.88 -16.86
CA VAL A 355 36.75 6.47 -17.21
C VAL A 355 37.42 6.13 -18.54
N CYS A 356 37.35 6.98 -19.56
CA CYS A 356 38.10 6.75 -20.82
C CYS A 356 39.61 6.59 -20.56
N GLY A 357 40.21 7.42 -19.70
CA GLY A 357 41.61 7.30 -19.33
C GLY A 357 41.96 5.95 -18.69
N ALA A 358 41.05 5.35 -17.93
CA ALA A 358 41.23 4.03 -17.33
C ALA A 358 41.16 2.87 -18.35
N PHE A 359 40.52 3.06 -19.51
CA PHE A 359 40.52 2.09 -20.62
C PHE A 359 41.81 2.13 -21.46
N GLY A 360 42.78 3.01 -21.13
CA GLY A 360 44.11 3.01 -21.74
C GLY A 360 44.18 3.55 -23.17
N GLY A 361 43.12 4.17 -23.68
CA GLY A 361 43.10 4.81 -24.98
C GLY A 361 43.58 6.27 -24.94
N PRO A 362 44.18 6.81 -26.02
CA PRO A 362 44.16 8.26 -26.22
C PRO A 362 42.69 8.72 -26.29
N GLU A 363 42.35 9.92 -25.82
CA GLU A 363 40.95 10.42 -25.73
C GLU A 363 40.16 10.27 -27.04
N ALA A 364 40.84 10.34 -28.19
CA ALA A 364 40.26 10.13 -29.52
C ALA A 364 39.91 8.66 -29.87
N GLY A 365 40.45 7.67 -29.15
CA GLY A 365 40.30 6.25 -29.43
C GLY A 365 39.18 5.54 -28.64
N CYS A 366 38.76 6.09 -27.50
CA CYS A 366 37.75 5.46 -26.63
C CYS A 366 36.39 5.27 -27.34
N PHE A 367 35.94 6.23 -28.15
CA PHE A 367 34.64 6.14 -28.84
C PHE A 367 34.57 5.11 -29.96
N MET A 368 35.73 4.75 -30.52
CA MET A 368 35.83 3.70 -31.52
C MET A 368 35.81 2.31 -30.87
N ASP A 369 35.89 2.23 -29.53
CA ASP A 369 35.65 1.02 -28.77
C ASP A 369 34.16 0.92 -28.39
N PRO A 370 33.41 -0.03 -28.99
CA PRO A 370 32.01 -0.24 -28.65
C PRO A 370 31.81 -0.55 -27.16
N ALA A 371 32.78 -1.19 -26.51
CA ALA A 371 32.71 -1.50 -25.09
C ALA A 371 32.70 -0.21 -24.25
N TYR A 372 33.55 0.77 -24.58
CA TYR A 372 33.54 2.06 -23.90
C TYR A 372 32.20 2.79 -24.10
N SER A 373 31.66 2.82 -25.32
CA SER A 373 30.40 3.54 -25.59
C SER A 373 29.23 3.01 -24.74
N ALA A 374 29.11 1.68 -24.61
CA ALA A 374 28.08 1.04 -23.79
C ALA A 374 28.33 1.33 -22.30
N THR A 375 29.58 1.19 -21.84
CA THR A 375 29.97 1.48 -20.45
C THR A 375 29.74 2.95 -20.08
N ALA A 376 30.08 3.89 -20.96
CA ALA A 376 29.88 5.31 -20.77
C ALA A 376 28.39 5.67 -20.68
N SER A 377 27.57 5.13 -21.59
CA SER A 377 26.11 5.33 -21.53
C SER A 377 25.49 4.73 -20.25
N GLY A 378 25.94 3.54 -19.85
CA GLY A 378 25.49 2.88 -18.63
C GLY A 378 25.86 3.70 -17.40
N LEU A 379 27.10 4.17 -17.32
CA LEU A 379 27.57 5.01 -16.22
C LEU A 379 26.82 6.33 -16.14
N ALA A 380 26.63 7.01 -17.28
CA ALA A 380 25.87 8.26 -17.33
C ALA A 380 24.44 8.06 -16.83
N GLN A 381 23.78 6.97 -17.26
CA GLN A 381 22.45 6.60 -16.79
C GLN A 381 22.46 6.32 -15.28
N SER A 382 23.40 5.53 -14.77
CA SER A 382 23.50 5.18 -13.35
C SER A 382 23.72 6.39 -12.45
N VAL A 383 24.56 7.34 -12.88
CA VAL A 383 24.79 8.60 -12.17
C VAL A 383 23.53 9.46 -12.13
N MET A 384 22.83 9.60 -13.27
CA MET A 384 21.59 10.38 -13.34
C MET A 384 20.45 9.76 -12.51
N LEU A 385 20.40 8.42 -12.45
CA LEU A 385 19.43 7.69 -11.63
C LEU A 385 19.75 7.79 -10.15
N GLY A 386 20.98 7.48 -9.75
CA GLY A 386 21.39 7.48 -8.34
C GLY A 386 21.43 8.87 -7.69
N ASN A 387 21.48 9.93 -8.50
CA ASN A 387 21.36 11.32 -8.03
C ASN A 387 19.98 11.94 -8.35
N GLY A 388 19.05 11.14 -8.88
CA GLY A 388 17.63 11.45 -8.93
C GLY A 388 16.93 10.89 -7.70
N GLN A 389 15.59 10.88 -7.74
CA GLN A 389 14.78 10.24 -6.71
C GLN A 389 13.41 9.85 -7.26
N TYR A 390 12.75 8.91 -6.59
CA TYR A 390 11.32 8.67 -6.73
C TYR A 390 10.60 8.98 -5.42
N TYR A 391 9.33 9.35 -5.49
CA TYR A 391 8.50 9.63 -4.32
C TYR A 391 7.04 9.29 -4.67
N LEU A 392 6.19 9.13 -3.65
CA LEU A 392 4.75 9.07 -3.89
C LEU A 392 4.14 10.45 -3.76
N GLU A 393 3.17 10.74 -4.61
CA GLU A 393 2.36 11.94 -4.47
C GLU A 393 0.87 11.64 -4.54
N TYR A 394 0.11 12.48 -3.84
CA TYR A 394 -1.33 12.37 -3.65
C TYR A 394 -1.98 13.67 -4.15
N PRO A 395 -2.22 13.81 -5.47
CA PRO A 395 -2.61 15.07 -6.08
C PRO A 395 -4.03 15.56 -5.75
#